data_AF-A0A926KWC6-F1
#
_entry.id   AF-A0A926KWC6-F1
#
_cell.length_a   1.000
_cell.length_b   1.000
_cell.length_c   1.000
_cell.angle_alpha   90.00
_cell.angle_beta   90.00
_cell.angle_gamma   90.00
#
_symmetry.space_group_name_H-M   'P 1'
#
loop_
_entity.id
_entity.type
_entity.pdbx_description
1 polymer ?
#
loop_
_entity_poly.entity_id
_entity_poly.type
_entity_poly.pdbx_seq_one_letter_code
_entity_poly.pdbx_strand_id
1 'polypeptide(L)'
;MLTPLVQGITQQSNSEWYGAMRTFCSTLWGTSAWGKEQHGYNWKNDSFGSPGANHPVFAVLFDTCEVMVDAVYHFAKAAEDVREDLHRIYRKAVIDTLPQIDLSDGVDLKDVKNLGKGLLKFGKGLVTDLSSGIVLNLDEQAMNNAVTEYNNRIDRQTRRLKDLTSALDEAHKSAPSFKAEEARAEAFGARALTDFKGNPLYTVPGDDESKHKYPVDLANQEGLAGAHVIDKHVGKTDEQLEQRLRDQARLYPDGVTRPIAVSTFNNLNEAQRYTQAVLDDPDNQRKIDRWLSRNPTQPNQTRNIGLEFSHPVGRSWARGDPQAHDSDKVLVTLRPAPGGQPPYVVLTAMPSDTLPNS
;
A
#
# COMPACT_ATOMS: atom_id res chain seq x y z
N MET A 1 6.87 -6.32 15.86
CA MET A 1 8.34 -6.47 16.01
C MET A 1 8.79 -7.84 15.50
N LEU A 2 8.80 -8.07 14.18
CA LEU A 2 9.29 -9.33 13.58
C LEU A 2 10.79 -9.25 13.25
N THR A 3 11.28 -8.09 12.80
CA THR A 3 12.65 -7.94 12.30
C THR A 3 13.76 -8.10 13.37
N PRO A 4 13.61 -7.60 14.62
CA PRO A 4 14.59 -7.88 15.67
C PRO A 4 14.62 -9.35 16.08
N LEU A 5 13.47 -10.05 16.02
CA LEU A 5 13.39 -11.50 16.25
C LEU A 5 14.03 -12.27 15.10
N VAL A 6 13.83 -11.82 13.86
CA VAL A 6 14.52 -12.31 12.66
C VAL A 6 16.04 -12.21 12.91
N GLN A 7 16.59 -11.04 13.26
CA GLN A 7 18.04 -10.88 13.53
C GLN A 7 18.63 -11.89 14.52
N GLY A 8 17.85 -12.36 15.50
CA GLY A 8 18.26 -13.38 16.47
C GLY A 8 18.15 -14.84 16.00
N ILE A 9 17.32 -15.12 14.98
CA ILE A 9 17.07 -16.47 14.43
C ILE A 9 17.85 -16.68 13.10
N THR A 10 18.24 -15.59 12.43
CA THR A 10 18.94 -15.64 11.14
C THR A 10 20.44 -15.89 11.31
N GLN A 11 21.02 -16.85 10.59
CA GLN A 11 22.47 -16.94 10.47
C GLN A 11 22.99 -15.82 9.56
N GLN A 12 23.51 -14.73 10.13
CA GLN A 12 23.96 -13.55 9.38
C GLN A 12 25.12 -13.84 8.41
N SER A 13 25.80 -14.98 8.55
CA SER A 13 26.85 -15.43 7.62
C SER A 13 26.30 -16.02 6.32
N ASN A 14 25.00 -16.36 6.23
CA ASN A 14 24.33 -16.72 4.98
C ASN A 14 23.58 -15.49 4.45
N SER A 15 24.24 -14.71 3.59
CA SER A 15 23.72 -13.45 3.06
C SER A 15 22.48 -13.62 2.18
N GLU A 16 22.33 -14.77 1.51
CA GLU A 16 21.19 -15.06 0.64
C GLU A 16 19.93 -15.37 1.46
N TRP A 17 20.03 -16.31 2.41
CA TRP A 17 18.90 -16.65 3.29
C TRP A 17 18.45 -15.40 4.08
N TYR A 18 19.39 -14.61 4.62
CA TYR A 18 19.04 -13.38 5.37
C TYR A 18 18.40 -12.33 4.45
N GLY A 19 18.93 -12.11 3.25
CA GLY A 19 18.36 -11.20 2.27
C GLY A 19 16.94 -11.59 1.84
N ALA A 20 16.71 -12.88 1.61
CA ALA A 20 15.40 -13.43 1.28
C ALA A 20 14.40 -13.24 2.42
N MET A 21 14.79 -13.53 3.67
CA MET A 21 13.93 -13.36 4.84
C MET A 21 13.55 -11.89 5.05
N ARG A 22 14.50 -10.96 4.86
CA ARG A 22 14.21 -9.52 4.93
C ARG A 22 13.23 -9.09 3.85
N THR A 23 13.43 -9.56 2.62
CA THR A 23 12.52 -9.31 1.51
C THR A 23 11.12 -9.79 1.88
N PHE A 24 10.97 -11.07 2.23
CA PHE A 24 9.71 -11.69 2.65
C PHE A 24 9.03 -10.95 3.81
N CYS A 25 9.77 -10.62 4.86
CA CYS A 25 9.20 -9.90 6.00
C CYS A 25 8.70 -8.51 5.61
N SER A 26 9.38 -7.81 4.69
CA SER A 26 8.94 -6.50 4.23
C SER A 26 7.68 -6.58 3.35
N THR A 27 7.53 -7.64 2.54
CA THR A 27 6.39 -7.77 1.63
C THR A 27 5.06 -7.92 2.38
N LEU A 28 5.08 -8.54 3.56
CA LEU A 28 3.94 -8.59 4.49
C LEU A 28 3.37 -7.20 4.82
N TRP A 29 4.18 -6.15 4.69
CA TRP A 29 3.83 -4.77 5.01
C TRP A 29 3.68 -3.87 3.79
N GLY A 30 3.47 -4.49 2.62
CA GLY A 30 3.11 -3.81 1.38
C GLY A 30 4.30 -3.32 0.57
N THR A 31 5.52 -3.79 0.83
CA THR A 31 6.62 -3.53 -0.09
C THR A 31 6.54 -4.42 -1.33
N SER A 32 7.15 -3.95 -2.43
CA SER A 32 7.24 -4.72 -3.67
C SER A 32 8.57 -4.51 -4.40
N ALA A 33 8.88 -5.39 -5.37
CA ALA A 33 10.07 -5.26 -6.21
C ALA A 33 10.02 -4.08 -7.21
N TRP A 34 8.85 -3.49 -7.43
CA TRP A 34 8.71 -2.26 -8.23
C TRP A 34 8.47 -1.02 -7.37
N GLY A 35 8.30 -1.18 -6.06
CA GLY A 35 8.02 -0.08 -5.15
C GLY A 35 9.09 1.01 -5.20
N LYS A 36 8.62 2.25 -5.06
CA LYS A 36 9.41 3.49 -5.09
C LYS A 36 9.14 4.31 -3.84
N GLU A 37 9.87 5.40 -3.64
CA GLU A 37 9.50 6.40 -2.64
C GLU A 37 8.29 7.20 -3.13
N GLN A 38 7.20 7.19 -2.37
CA GLN A 38 5.96 7.90 -2.68
C GLN A 38 5.22 8.33 -1.42
N HIS A 39 4.62 9.51 -1.48
CA HIS A 39 3.90 10.13 -0.36
C HIS A 39 4.72 10.23 0.94
N GLY A 40 6.05 10.27 0.83
CA GLY A 40 6.97 10.28 1.99
C GLY A 40 7.31 8.89 2.55
N TYR A 41 6.80 7.81 1.97
CA TYR A 41 7.06 6.43 2.39
C TYR A 41 7.87 5.67 1.35
N ASN A 42 8.69 4.72 1.81
CA ASN A 42 9.43 3.82 0.95
C ASN A 42 8.61 2.55 0.69
N TRP A 43 8.26 2.25 -0.55
CA TRP A 43 7.48 1.05 -0.91
C TRP A 43 8.34 -0.10 -1.46
N LYS A 44 9.67 0.08 -1.49
CA LYS A 44 10.59 -0.92 -2.03
C LYS A 44 10.85 -2.05 -1.02
N ASN A 45 10.98 -3.27 -1.53
CA ASN A 45 11.43 -4.43 -0.76
C ASN A 45 12.73 -4.14 0.01
N ASP A 46 12.81 -4.67 1.23
CA ASP A 46 14.06 -4.72 1.97
C ASP A 46 15.03 -5.73 1.36
N SER A 47 16.32 -5.50 1.60
CA SER A 47 17.41 -6.40 1.20
C SER A 47 18.43 -6.55 2.33
N PHE A 48 19.46 -7.37 2.12
CA PHE A 48 20.56 -7.59 3.08
C PHE A 48 21.17 -6.28 3.62
N GLY A 49 21.26 -5.23 2.79
CA GLY A 49 21.86 -3.94 3.15
C GLY A 49 20.86 -2.86 3.60
N SER A 50 19.56 -3.17 3.74
CA SER A 50 18.59 -2.17 4.20
C SER A 50 18.90 -1.72 5.64
N PRO A 51 18.90 -0.41 5.93
CA PRO A 51 19.28 0.13 7.25
C PRO A 51 18.27 -0.20 8.36
N GLY A 52 17.06 -0.59 8.00
CA GLY A 52 15.97 -0.89 8.92
C GLY A 52 14.91 -1.74 8.25
N ALA A 53 13.88 -2.09 9.01
CA ALA A 53 12.76 -2.85 8.51
C ALA A 53 11.67 -1.93 7.99
N ASN A 54 11.33 -2.09 6.72
CA ASN A 54 10.36 -1.26 6.06
C ASN A 54 8.93 -1.80 6.24
N HIS A 55 8.04 -0.94 6.72
CA HIS A 55 6.64 -1.28 7.03
C HIS A 55 5.67 -0.18 6.56
N PRO A 56 5.64 0.14 5.25
CA PRO A 56 5.00 1.36 4.76
C PRO A 56 3.49 1.41 5.01
N VAL A 57 2.77 0.29 4.88
CA VAL A 57 1.34 0.24 5.19
C VAL A 57 1.08 0.62 6.65
N PHE A 58 1.85 0.09 7.60
CA PHE A 58 1.69 0.45 9.00
C PHE A 58 2.12 1.88 9.31
N ALA A 59 3.19 2.38 8.67
CA ALA A 59 3.61 3.76 8.83
C ALA A 59 2.48 4.72 8.43
N VAL A 60 1.87 4.52 7.26
CA VAL A 60 0.70 5.31 6.81
C VAL A 60 -0.45 5.24 7.82
N LEU A 61 -0.77 4.05 8.34
CA LEU A 61 -1.86 3.88 9.30
C LEU A 61 -1.59 4.57 10.64
N PHE A 62 -0.35 4.52 11.15
CA PHE A 62 0.03 5.19 12.39
C PHE A 62 0.02 6.71 12.22
N ASP A 63 0.65 7.22 11.17
CA ASP A 63 0.67 8.66 10.87
C ASP A 63 -0.75 9.19 10.66
N THR A 64 -1.62 8.43 9.99
CA THR A 64 -3.04 8.75 9.85
C THR A 64 -3.74 8.83 11.21
N CYS A 65 -3.53 7.83 12.08
CA CYS A 65 -4.11 7.83 13.43
C CYS A 65 -3.65 9.05 14.24
N GLU A 66 -2.37 9.40 14.19
CA GLU A 66 -1.82 10.58 14.88
C GLU A 66 -2.48 11.87 14.40
N VAL A 67 -2.59 12.06 13.08
CA VAL A 67 -3.24 13.24 12.51
C VAL A 67 -4.74 13.28 12.84
N MET A 68 -5.41 12.13 12.89
CA MET A 68 -6.83 12.06 13.31
C MET A 68 -7.00 12.45 14.78
N VAL A 69 -6.14 11.96 15.68
CA VAL A 69 -6.18 12.31 17.10
C VAL A 69 -5.95 13.82 17.28
N ASP A 70 -4.96 14.39 16.62
CA ASP A 70 -4.70 15.82 16.59
C ASP A 70 -5.90 16.63 16.08
N ALA A 71 -6.51 16.18 14.98
CA ALA A 71 -7.65 16.86 14.37
C ALA A 71 -8.86 16.90 15.31
N VAL A 72 -9.17 15.78 15.97
CA VAL A 72 -10.25 15.69 16.97
C VAL A 72 -9.95 16.58 18.17
N TYR A 73 -8.71 16.58 18.66
CA TYR A 73 -8.29 17.47 19.75
C TYR A 73 -8.48 18.94 19.39
N HIS A 74 -8.01 19.36 18.22
CA HIS A 74 -8.15 20.74 17.77
C HIS A 74 -9.59 21.16 17.48
N PHE A 75 -10.43 20.23 17.00
CA PHE A 75 -11.86 20.46 16.88
C PHE A 75 -12.49 20.73 18.25
N ALA A 76 -12.21 19.86 19.24
CA ALA A 76 -12.73 20.02 20.60
C ALA A 76 -12.25 21.33 21.23
N LYS A 77 -10.97 21.69 21.04
CA LYS A 77 -10.41 22.94 21.57
C LYS A 77 -11.02 24.18 20.90
N ALA A 78 -11.23 24.15 19.58
CA ALA A 78 -11.90 25.24 18.89
C ALA A 78 -13.35 25.43 19.38
N ALA A 79 -14.07 24.35 19.66
CA ALA A 79 -15.43 24.40 20.21
C ALA A 79 -15.47 24.95 21.65
N GLU A 80 -14.47 24.62 22.48
CA GLU A 80 -14.30 25.21 23.82
C GLU A 80 -14.03 26.72 23.72
N ASP A 81 -13.04 27.12 22.91
CA ASP A 81 -12.60 28.51 22.79
C ASP A 81 -13.72 29.41 22.24
N VAL A 82 -14.46 28.97 21.21
CA VAL A 82 -15.59 29.77 20.68
C VAL A 82 -16.71 29.90 21.71
N ARG A 83 -16.96 28.88 22.55
CA ARG A 83 -17.94 28.96 23.63
C ARG A 83 -17.49 29.95 24.71
N GLU A 84 -16.21 29.95 25.08
CA GLU A 84 -15.64 30.90 26.03
C GLU A 84 -15.71 32.34 25.50
N ASP A 85 -15.36 32.56 24.24
CA ASP A 85 -15.41 33.86 23.58
C ASP A 85 -16.84 34.39 23.49
N LEU A 86 -17.79 33.56 23.05
CA LEU A 86 -19.22 33.92 23.00
C LEU A 86 -19.75 34.23 24.40
N HIS A 87 -19.37 33.44 25.42
CA HIS A 87 -19.76 33.72 26.81
C HIS A 87 -19.19 35.06 27.31
N ARG A 88 -17.93 35.38 26.96
CA ARG A 88 -17.30 36.64 27.31
C ARG A 88 -17.98 37.82 26.61
N ILE A 89 -18.27 37.71 25.32
CA ILE A 89 -18.99 38.74 24.53
C ILE A 89 -20.37 38.97 25.12
N TYR A 90 -21.12 37.89 25.39
CA TYR A 90 -22.44 37.97 25.99
C TYR A 90 -22.41 38.59 27.39
N ARG A 91 -21.47 38.17 28.26
CA ARG A 91 -21.31 38.75 29.60
C ARG A 91 -20.97 40.24 29.55
N LYS A 92 -20.14 40.65 28.59
CA LYS A 92 -19.80 42.06 28.39
C LYS A 92 -21.02 42.87 27.95
N ALA A 93 -21.78 42.38 26.96
CA ALA A 93 -23.02 43.03 26.52
C ALA A 93 -24.04 43.18 27.66
N VAL A 94 -24.19 42.16 28.51
CA VAL A 94 -25.02 42.23 29.72
C VAL A 94 -24.54 43.35 30.66
N ILE A 95 -23.24 43.39 30.98
CA ILE A 95 -22.68 44.41 31.89
C ILE A 95 -22.83 45.82 31.31
N ASP A 96 -22.56 46.01 30.02
CA ASP A 96 -22.59 47.32 29.35
C ASP A 96 -24.03 47.85 29.19
N THR A 97 -25.03 46.96 29.21
CA THR A 97 -26.46 47.33 29.18
C THR A 97 -26.97 47.82 30.54
N LEU A 98 -26.39 47.36 31.66
CA LEU A 98 -26.87 47.69 33.01
C LEU A 98 -26.99 49.20 33.31
N PRO A 99 -26.03 50.06 32.91
CA PRO A 99 -26.13 51.51 33.13
C PRO A 99 -27.20 52.21 32.28
N GLN A 100 -27.68 51.55 31.21
CA GLN A 100 -28.64 52.11 30.25
C GLN A 100 -30.09 51.79 30.63
N ILE A 101 -30.30 50.94 31.64
CA ILE A 101 -31.61 50.57 32.15
C ILE A 101 -31.98 51.55 33.27
N ASP A 102 -33.16 52.16 33.15
CA ASP A 102 -33.73 52.98 34.22
C ASP A 102 -34.11 52.09 35.41
N LEU A 103 -33.24 52.06 36.42
CA LEU A 103 -33.39 51.28 37.64
C LEU A 103 -33.92 52.12 38.82
N SER A 104 -34.68 53.18 38.52
CA SER A 104 -35.25 54.09 39.53
C SER A 104 -36.13 53.40 40.59
N ASP A 105 -36.49 52.12 40.42
CA ASP A 105 -37.19 51.28 41.40
C ASP A 105 -36.27 50.48 42.37
N GLY A 106 -35.04 50.93 42.62
CA GLY A 106 -34.33 50.59 43.86
C GLY A 106 -33.51 49.30 43.88
N VAL A 107 -32.70 49.05 42.84
CA VAL A 107 -31.79 47.89 42.80
C VAL A 107 -30.34 48.31 43.11
N ASP A 108 -29.78 47.78 44.20
CA ASP A 108 -28.37 47.95 44.53
C ASP A 108 -27.51 46.99 43.69
N LEU A 109 -26.93 47.51 42.61
CA LEU A 109 -26.13 46.79 41.61
C LEU A 109 -24.70 46.43 42.05
N LYS A 110 -24.34 46.66 43.32
CA LYS A 110 -22.94 46.59 43.78
C LYS A 110 -22.38 45.17 43.91
N ASP A 111 -23.18 44.14 43.65
CA ASP A 111 -22.77 42.75 43.81
C ASP A 111 -23.03 41.91 42.55
N VAL A 112 -22.10 41.98 41.59
CA VAL A 112 -22.16 41.32 40.27
C VAL A 112 -22.36 39.79 40.36
N LYS A 113 -22.00 39.16 41.49
CA LYS A 113 -22.22 37.72 41.73
C LYS A 113 -23.69 37.34 41.94
N ASN A 114 -24.55 38.27 42.35
CA ASN A 114 -25.97 38.01 42.63
C ASN A 114 -26.91 38.38 41.48
N LEU A 115 -26.40 39.02 40.42
CA LEU A 115 -27.16 39.52 39.27
C LEU A 115 -27.91 38.40 38.52
N GLY A 116 -27.27 37.24 38.33
CA GLY A 116 -27.87 36.09 37.65
C GLY A 116 -29.06 35.47 38.40
N LYS A 117 -29.12 35.61 39.73
CA LYS A 117 -30.27 35.20 40.55
C LYS A 117 -31.36 36.27 40.63
N GLY A 118 -30.99 37.54 40.45
CA GLY A 118 -31.90 38.69 40.45
C GLY A 118 -32.80 38.75 39.22
N LEU A 119 -32.25 38.51 38.02
CA LEU A 119 -32.97 38.59 36.73
C LEU A 119 -34.21 37.69 36.65
N LEU A 120 -34.18 36.51 37.26
CA LEU A 120 -35.27 35.52 37.25
C LEU A 120 -36.51 35.96 38.05
N LYS A 121 -36.41 36.98 38.90
CA LYS A 121 -37.51 37.46 39.77
C LYS A 121 -38.28 38.66 39.21
N PHE A 122 -37.94 39.18 38.04
CA PHE A 122 -38.54 40.39 37.50
C PHE A 122 -39.63 40.15 36.45
N GLY A 123 -40.60 41.06 36.40
CA GLY A 123 -41.73 41.03 35.48
C GLY A 123 -41.32 41.23 34.01
N LYS A 124 -42.21 40.84 33.09
CA LYS A 124 -41.97 40.80 31.63
C LYS A 124 -41.28 42.06 31.06
N GLY A 125 -41.61 43.26 31.54
CA GLY A 125 -41.10 44.55 31.03
C GLY A 125 -39.58 44.73 31.15
N LEU A 126 -39.01 44.49 32.33
CA LEU A 126 -37.57 44.60 32.56
C LEU A 126 -36.78 43.54 31.79
N VAL A 127 -37.35 42.33 31.66
CA VAL A 127 -36.76 41.25 30.86
C VAL A 127 -36.72 41.65 29.38
N THR A 128 -37.79 42.26 28.86
CA THR A 128 -37.81 42.78 27.49
C THR A 128 -36.82 43.93 27.29
N ASP A 129 -36.73 44.90 28.20
CA ASP A 129 -35.82 46.05 28.04
C ASP A 129 -34.35 45.65 28.14
N LEU A 130 -34.03 44.76 29.08
CA LEU A 130 -32.70 44.18 29.21
C LEU A 130 -32.35 43.31 27.99
N SER A 131 -33.27 42.46 27.51
CA SER A 131 -33.03 41.67 26.30
C SER A 131 -32.81 42.54 25.05
N SER A 132 -33.55 43.65 24.94
CA SER A 132 -33.42 44.61 23.84
C SER A 132 -32.08 45.35 23.92
N GLY A 133 -31.70 45.80 25.11
CA GLY A 133 -30.43 46.49 25.35
C GLY A 133 -29.21 45.57 25.20
N ILE A 134 -29.30 44.29 25.60
CA ILE A 134 -28.24 43.30 25.36
C ILE A 134 -28.02 43.13 23.86
N VAL A 135 -29.09 42.99 23.08
CA VAL A 135 -28.97 42.83 21.61
C VAL A 135 -28.34 44.08 20.97
N LEU A 136 -28.66 45.28 21.47
CA LEU A 136 -28.08 46.53 20.98
C LEU A 136 -26.60 46.73 21.36
N ASN A 137 -26.16 46.14 22.47
CA ASN A 137 -24.77 46.21 22.95
C ASN A 137 -23.95 44.95 22.60
N LEU A 138 -24.50 44.00 21.85
CA LEU A 138 -23.75 42.86 21.35
C LEU A 138 -22.76 43.33 20.27
N ASP A 139 -21.49 43.03 20.50
CA ASP A 139 -20.44 43.26 19.52
C ASP A 139 -20.50 42.19 18.42
N GLU A 140 -21.29 42.48 17.39
CA GLU A 140 -21.48 41.60 16.23
C GLU A 140 -20.16 41.31 15.51
N GLN A 141 -19.25 42.29 15.44
CA GLN A 141 -17.94 42.10 14.82
C GLN A 141 -17.09 41.11 15.63
N ALA A 142 -17.08 41.21 16.96
CA ALA A 142 -16.39 40.25 17.82
C ALA A 142 -16.98 38.83 17.72
N MET A 143 -18.32 38.69 17.62
CA MET A 143 -18.94 37.38 17.40
C MET A 143 -18.54 36.79 16.05
N ASN A 144 -18.60 37.58 14.97
CA ASN A 144 -18.20 37.15 13.64
C ASN A 144 -16.71 36.77 13.60
N ASN A 145 -15.85 37.47 14.33
CA ASN A 145 -14.43 37.12 14.45
C ASN A 145 -14.23 35.78 15.18
N ALA A 146 -14.96 35.53 16.28
CA ALA A 146 -14.87 34.27 17.02
C ALA A 146 -15.33 33.07 16.17
N VAL A 147 -16.44 33.22 15.43
CA VAL A 147 -16.92 32.20 14.48
C VAL A 147 -15.94 32.01 13.32
N THR A 148 -15.35 33.07 12.80
CA THR A 148 -14.35 33.01 11.72
C THR A 148 -13.10 32.24 12.18
N GLU A 149 -12.63 32.49 13.39
CA GLU A 149 -11.48 31.76 13.97
C GLU A 149 -11.80 30.27 14.17
N TYR A 150 -12.99 29.94 14.67
CA TYR A 150 -13.47 28.56 14.74
C TYR A 150 -13.43 27.88 13.36
N ASN A 151 -14.06 28.49 12.34
CA ASN A 151 -14.10 27.95 10.98
C ASN A 151 -12.70 27.76 10.40
N ASN A 152 -11.80 28.74 10.57
CA ASN A 152 -10.42 28.65 10.10
C ASN A 152 -9.67 27.46 10.71
N ARG A 153 -9.93 27.14 12.00
CA ARG A 153 -9.33 25.98 12.67
C ARG A 153 -9.90 24.67 12.15
N ILE A 154 -11.21 24.59 11.94
CA ILE A 154 -11.86 23.38 11.38
C ILE A 154 -11.42 23.14 9.93
N ASP A 155 -11.38 24.18 9.11
CA ASP A 155 -10.93 24.09 7.72
C ASP A 155 -9.49 23.59 7.62
N ARG A 156 -8.61 24.05 8.53
CA ARG A 156 -7.23 23.57 8.60
C ARG A 156 -7.15 22.08 8.89
N GLN A 157 -7.90 21.58 9.88
CA GLN A 157 -7.91 20.15 10.18
C GLN A 157 -8.53 19.32 9.04
N THR A 158 -9.59 19.83 8.41
CA THR A 158 -10.21 19.19 7.25
C THR A 158 -9.22 19.04 6.09
N ARG A 159 -8.40 20.05 5.82
CA ARG A 159 -7.32 19.97 4.81
C ARG A 159 -6.29 18.91 5.19
N ARG A 160 -5.80 18.92 6.45
CA ARG A 160 -4.86 17.90 6.94
C ARG A 160 -5.38 16.47 6.75
N LEU A 161 -6.66 16.22 7.01
CA LEU A 161 -7.26 14.90 6.81
C LEU A 161 -7.38 14.52 5.33
N LYS A 162 -7.72 15.47 4.45
CA LYS A 162 -7.75 15.25 2.99
C LYS A 162 -6.36 14.94 2.42
N ASP A 163 -5.33 15.57 2.97
CA ASP A 163 -3.94 15.34 2.52
C ASP A 163 -3.46 13.90 2.81
N LEU A 164 -4.13 13.15 3.71
CA LEU A 164 -3.83 11.74 4.00
C LEU A 164 -4.38 10.78 2.94
N THR A 165 -5.41 11.17 2.18
CA THR A 165 -6.17 10.26 1.32
C THR A 165 -5.27 9.55 0.30
N SER A 166 -4.35 10.27 -0.35
CA SER A 166 -3.47 9.65 -1.34
C SER A 166 -2.51 8.62 -0.74
N ALA A 167 -2.02 8.86 0.47
CA ALA A 167 -1.14 7.91 1.17
C ALA A 167 -1.92 6.66 1.61
N LEU A 168 -3.15 6.84 2.10
CA LEU A 168 -4.06 5.75 2.44
C LEU A 168 -4.46 4.91 1.23
N ASP A 169 -4.74 5.54 0.10
CA ASP A 169 -5.05 4.86 -1.16
C ASP A 169 -3.83 4.04 -1.62
N GLU A 170 -2.63 4.59 -1.56
CA GLU A 170 -1.41 3.85 -1.92
C GLU A 170 -1.16 2.68 -0.95
N ALA A 171 -1.42 2.85 0.35
CA ALA A 171 -1.34 1.77 1.33
C ALA A 171 -2.35 0.66 1.05
N HIS A 172 -3.59 1.02 0.71
CA HIS A 172 -4.64 0.07 0.36
C HIS A 172 -4.25 -0.77 -0.86
N LYS A 173 -3.79 -0.12 -1.94
CA LYS A 173 -3.35 -0.81 -3.17
C LYS A 173 -2.13 -1.69 -2.95
N SER A 174 -1.19 -1.23 -2.11
CA SER A 174 0.06 -1.93 -1.84
C SER A 174 -0.07 -3.10 -0.87
N ALA A 175 -1.16 -3.17 -0.10
CA ALA A 175 -1.41 -4.28 0.82
C ALA A 175 -1.40 -5.62 0.06
N PRO A 176 -0.58 -6.60 0.49
CA PRO A 176 -0.44 -7.82 -0.28
C PRO A 176 -1.71 -8.67 -0.19
N SER A 177 -2.02 -9.39 -1.27
CA SER A 177 -3.09 -10.38 -1.22
C SER A 177 -2.61 -11.62 -0.44
N PHE A 178 -3.56 -12.34 0.17
CA PHE A 178 -3.25 -13.62 0.83
C PHE A 178 -2.55 -14.59 -0.12
N LYS A 179 -3.04 -14.71 -1.37
CA LYS A 179 -2.48 -15.63 -2.38
C LYS A 179 -1.05 -15.28 -2.76
N ALA A 180 -0.71 -13.98 -2.79
CA ALA A 180 0.65 -13.53 -3.07
C ALA A 180 1.60 -13.87 -1.90
N GLU A 181 1.18 -13.67 -0.65
CA GLU A 181 2.01 -14.01 0.51
C GLU A 181 2.13 -15.52 0.74
N GLU A 182 1.06 -16.28 0.51
CA GLU A 182 1.08 -17.75 0.51
C GLU A 182 2.13 -18.26 -0.47
N ALA A 183 2.10 -17.78 -1.72
CA ALA A 183 3.09 -18.15 -2.74
C ALA A 183 4.52 -17.76 -2.34
N ARG A 184 4.72 -16.56 -1.77
CA ARG A 184 6.05 -16.12 -1.27
C ARG A 184 6.53 -16.98 -0.09
N ALA A 185 5.63 -17.37 0.81
CA ALA A 185 5.94 -18.23 1.94
C ALA A 185 6.30 -19.66 1.48
N GLU A 186 5.56 -20.21 0.51
CA GLU A 186 5.89 -21.49 -0.13
C GLU A 186 7.26 -21.43 -0.81
N ALA A 187 7.55 -20.37 -1.56
CA ALA A 187 8.86 -20.16 -2.18
C ALA A 187 9.99 -20.10 -1.14
N PHE A 188 9.81 -19.31 -0.09
CA PHE A 188 10.78 -19.19 0.98
C PHE A 188 11.00 -20.54 1.70
N GLY A 189 9.92 -21.24 2.02
CA GLY A 189 9.95 -22.55 2.66
C GLY A 189 10.65 -23.60 1.81
N ALA A 190 10.31 -23.66 0.52
CA ALA A 190 10.93 -24.54 -0.46
C ALA A 190 12.45 -24.31 -0.55
N ARG A 191 12.87 -23.04 -0.74
CA ARG A 191 14.29 -22.65 -0.76
C ARG A 191 15.01 -22.94 0.55
N ALA A 192 14.32 -22.89 1.69
CA ALA A 192 14.92 -23.18 2.99
C ALA A 192 15.27 -24.67 3.17
N LEU A 193 14.60 -25.60 2.46
CA LEU A 193 14.90 -27.04 2.55
C LEU A 193 16.33 -27.39 2.10
N THR A 194 16.93 -26.54 1.28
CA THR A 194 18.30 -26.72 0.78
C THR A 194 19.27 -25.66 1.30
N ASP A 195 18.91 -24.96 2.39
CA ASP A 195 19.65 -23.81 2.93
C ASP A 195 19.90 -22.71 1.87
N PHE A 196 18.98 -22.55 0.92
CA PHE A 196 19.08 -21.66 -0.23
C PHE A 196 20.22 -22.02 -1.20
N LYS A 197 20.83 -23.21 -1.10
CA LYS A 197 21.87 -23.67 -2.04
C LYS A 197 21.29 -23.86 -3.45
N GLY A 198 22.13 -23.71 -4.47
CA GLY A 198 21.75 -23.71 -5.89
C GLY A 198 21.27 -25.04 -6.49
N ASN A 199 20.97 -26.05 -5.67
CA ASN A 199 20.43 -27.33 -6.10
C ASN A 199 19.04 -27.52 -5.48
N PRO A 200 17.99 -26.92 -6.07
CA PRO A 200 16.64 -27.02 -5.55
C PRO A 200 16.11 -28.46 -5.54
N LEU A 201 15.24 -28.77 -4.56
CA LEU A 201 14.47 -30.02 -4.57
C LEU A 201 13.24 -29.88 -5.47
N TYR A 202 12.68 -30.99 -5.92
CA TYR A 202 11.35 -31.01 -6.52
C TYR A 202 10.30 -31.25 -5.43
N THR A 203 9.48 -30.24 -5.14
CA THR A 203 8.49 -30.26 -4.04
C THR A 203 7.07 -29.94 -4.50
N VAL A 204 6.81 -30.02 -5.81
CA VAL A 204 5.49 -29.73 -6.39
C VAL A 204 4.43 -30.70 -5.85
N PRO A 205 3.38 -30.21 -5.15
CA PRO A 205 2.38 -31.08 -4.54
C PRO A 205 1.61 -31.92 -5.56
N GLY A 206 1.50 -33.23 -5.30
CA GLY A 206 0.73 -34.16 -6.13
C GLY A 206 1.35 -34.49 -7.48
N ASP A 207 2.61 -34.10 -7.71
CA ASP A 207 3.32 -34.31 -8.95
C ASP A 207 4.68 -35.00 -8.76
N ASP A 208 5.26 -35.53 -9.84
CA ASP A 208 6.50 -36.29 -9.80
C ASP A 208 7.41 -35.85 -10.95
N GLU A 209 8.65 -35.46 -10.64
CA GLU A 209 9.62 -34.96 -11.61
C GLU A 209 9.89 -35.93 -12.77
N SER A 210 9.75 -37.24 -12.54
CA SER A 210 9.98 -38.28 -13.54
C SER A 210 8.97 -38.26 -14.70
N LYS A 211 7.83 -37.57 -14.53
CA LYS A 211 6.83 -37.40 -15.59
C LYS A 211 7.23 -36.34 -16.61
N HIS A 212 8.23 -35.52 -16.32
CA HIS A 212 8.60 -34.37 -17.12
C HIS A 212 9.98 -34.55 -17.73
N LYS A 213 10.15 -34.11 -18.98
CA LYS A 213 11.48 -34.04 -19.59
C LYS A 213 12.32 -32.93 -18.95
N TYR A 214 11.68 -31.83 -18.60
CA TYR A 214 12.28 -30.72 -17.90
C TYR A 214 11.41 -30.32 -16.70
N PRO A 215 11.52 -31.04 -15.57
CA PRO A 215 10.77 -30.70 -14.37
C PRO A 215 11.22 -29.33 -13.86
N VAL A 216 10.26 -28.50 -13.46
CA VAL A 216 10.53 -27.25 -12.75
C VAL A 216 9.70 -27.17 -11.47
N ASP A 217 10.29 -26.65 -10.41
CA ASP A 217 9.59 -26.22 -9.21
C ASP A 217 9.79 -24.71 -9.06
N LEU A 218 8.73 -23.94 -9.32
CA LEU A 218 8.78 -22.48 -9.29
C LEU A 218 9.10 -21.93 -7.90
N ALA A 219 8.58 -22.56 -6.84
CA ALA A 219 8.82 -22.15 -5.46
C ALA A 219 10.32 -22.26 -5.13
N ASN A 220 10.90 -23.39 -5.53
CA ASN A 220 12.33 -23.65 -5.37
C ASN A 220 13.24 -22.86 -6.32
N GLN A 221 12.71 -22.28 -7.40
CA GLN A 221 13.50 -21.45 -8.30
C GLN A 221 13.42 -19.95 -8.03
N GLU A 222 12.45 -19.48 -7.24
CA GLU A 222 12.31 -18.05 -6.95
C GLU A 222 13.60 -17.44 -6.38
N GLY A 223 14.05 -16.33 -6.97
CA GLY A 223 15.31 -15.66 -6.65
C GLY A 223 16.57 -16.29 -7.27
N LEU A 224 16.56 -17.57 -7.66
CA LEU A 224 17.72 -18.22 -8.28
C LEU A 224 18.06 -17.57 -9.60
N ALA A 225 19.32 -17.14 -9.73
CA ALA A 225 19.81 -16.40 -10.89
C ALA A 225 18.86 -15.24 -11.31
N GLY A 226 18.21 -14.57 -10.35
CA GLY A 226 17.30 -13.45 -10.59
C GLY A 226 15.90 -13.84 -11.08
N ALA A 227 15.50 -15.11 -10.94
CA ALA A 227 14.13 -15.55 -11.16
C ALA A 227 13.14 -14.79 -10.26
N HIS A 228 11.97 -14.46 -10.80
CA HIS A 228 11.00 -13.59 -10.14
C HIS A 228 9.56 -13.89 -10.54
N VAL A 229 9.24 -15.18 -10.71
CA VAL A 229 7.91 -15.64 -11.13
C VAL A 229 6.90 -15.31 -10.04
N ILE A 230 7.22 -15.67 -8.80
CA ILE A 230 6.28 -15.57 -7.68
C ILE A 230 6.12 -14.12 -7.24
N ASP A 231 7.24 -13.43 -7.01
CA ASP A 231 7.19 -12.08 -6.48
C ASP A 231 6.46 -11.12 -7.42
N LYS A 232 6.59 -11.30 -8.73
CA LYS A 232 6.01 -10.38 -9.72
C LYS A 232 4.75 -10.85 -10.42
N HIS A 233 4.47 -12.15 -10.48
CA HIS A 233 3.43 -12.69 -11.36
C HIS A 233 2.46 -13.66 -10.68
N VAL A 234 2.43 -13.74 -9.35
CA VAL A 234 1.48 -14.60 -8.63
C VAL A 234 0.63 -13.79 -7.65
N GLY A 235 -0.70 -13.97 -7.75
CA GLY A 235 -1.69 -13.49 -6.81
C GLY A 235 -1.86 -11.97 -6.75
N LYS A 236 -1.52 -11.21 -7.80
CA LYS A 236 -1.58 -9.75 -7.75
C LYS A 236 -3.00 -9.20 -7.94
N THR A 237 -3.24 -8.15 -7.16
CA THR A 237 -4.11 -7.00 -7.42
C THR A 237 -4.23 -6.52 -8.85
N ASP A 238 -5.40 -6.15 -9.36
CA ASP A 238 -5.48 -5.28 -10.55
C ASP A 238 -4.82 -3.94 -10.26
N GLU A 239 -5.12 -3.39 -9.09
CA GLU A 239 -4.50 -2.17 -8.57
C GLU A 239 -2.98 -2.35 -8.42
N GLN A 240 -2.51 -3.54 -8.04
CA GLN A 240 -1.07 -3.84 -7.96
C GLN A 240 -0.41 -3.97 -9.33
N LEU A 241 -1.14 -4.50 -10.33
CA LEU A 241 -0.70 -4.49 -11.72
C LEU A 241 -0.59 -3.04 -12.23
N GLU A 242 -1.59 -2.20 -11.97
CA GLU A 242 -1.57 -0.78 -12.29
C GLU A 242 -0.37 -0.07 -11.64
N GLN A 243 -0.18 -0.26 -10.33
CA GLN A 243 0.97 0.28 -9.60
C GLN A 243 2.30 -0.16 -10.24
N ARG A 244 2.42 -1.44 -10.62
CA ARG A 244 3.64 -1.94 -11.28
C ARG A 244 3.86 -1.29 -12.64
N LEU A 245 2.81 -1.10 -13.46
CA LEU A 245 2.94 -0.38 -14.72
C LEU A 245 3.41 1.06 -14.50
N ARG A 246 2.90 1.73 -13.47
CA ARG A 246 3.29 3.09 -13.12
C ARG A 246 4.74 3.15 -12.62
N ASP A 247 5.08 2.31 -11.65
CA ASP A 247 6.31 2.44 -10.87
C ASP A 247 7.50 1.75 -11.53
N GLN A 248 7.27 0.64 -12.24
CA GLN A 248 8.36 -0.02 -12.98
C GLN A 248 8.61 0.64 -14.35
N ALA A 249 7.83 1.67 -14.72
CA ALA A 249 7.99 2.38 -15.98
C ALA A 249 9.40 2.97 -16.13
N ARG A 250 10.06 2.62 -17.24
CA ARG A 250 11.32 3.21 -17.68
C ARG A 250 11.31 3.37 -19.19
N LEU A 251 11.67 4.56 -19.67
CA LEU A 251 11.92 4.82 -21.08
C LEU A 251 13.27 4.21 -21.48
N TYR A 252 13.27 3.38 -22.53
CA TYR A 252 14.47 2.75 -23.07
C TYR A 252 15.00 3.52 -24.30
N PRO A 253 16.26 3.30 -24.71
CA PRO A 253 16.87 4.00 -25.85
C PRO A 253 16.13 3.83 -27.19
N ASP A 254 15.30 2.79 -27.31
CA ASP A 254 14.46 2.53 -28.48
C ASP A 254 13.12 3.28 -28.45
N GLY A 255 12.92 4.19 -27.50
CA GLY A 255 11.72 5.00 -27.35
C GLY A 255 10.55 4.27 -26.69
N VAL A 256 10.72 3.02 -26.29
CA VAL A 256 9.63 2.21 -25.70
C VAL A 256 9.73 2.23 -24.18
N THR A 257 8.63 2.63 -23.51
CA THR A 257 8.51 2.54 -22.05
C THR A 257 8.19 1.10 -21.66
N ARG A 258 9.04 0.48 -20.83
CA ARG A 258 8.81 -0.88 -20.31
C ARG A 258 8.64 -0.87 -18.78
N PRO A 259 7.93 -1.86 -18.19
CA PRO A 259 7.22 -2.95 -18.87
C PRO A 259 6.06 -2.43 -19.73
N ILE A 260 5.84 -3.08 -20.88
CA ILE A 260 4.72 -2.77 -21.80
C ILE A 260 3.45 -3.37 -21.23
N ALA A 261 3.55 -4.59 -20.69
CA ALA A 261 2.48 -5.28 -20.00
C ALA A 261 2.99 -5.87 -18.68
N VAL A 262 2.07 -6.03 -17.74
CA VAL A 262 2.24 -6.75 -16.48
C VAL A 262 1.12 -7.76 -16.37
N SER A 263 1.32 -8.81 -15.59
CA SER A 263 0.34 -9.88 -15.50
C SER A 263 0.53 -10.71 -14.25
N THR A 264 -0.51 -11.48 -13.92
CA THR A 264 -0.53 -12.34 -12.75
C THR A 264 -1.33 -13.61 -12.99
N PHE A 265 -0.77 -14.74 -12.57
CA PHE A 265 -1.54 -15.96 -12.29
C PHE A 265 -2.42 -15.76 -11.06
N ASN A 266 -3.47 -16.57 -10.94
CA ASN A 266 -4.38 -16.51 -9.80
C ASN A 266 -3.71 -16.95 -8.48
N ASN A 267 -2.85 -17.97 -8.54
CA ASN A 267 -2.16 -18.58 -7.41
C ASN A 267 -0.92 -19.36 -7.89
N LEU A 268 -0.10 -19.84 -6.94
CA LEU A 268 1.14 -20.57 -7.25
C LEU A 268 0.88 -21.91 -7.95
N ASN A 269 -0.14 -22.66 -7.53
CA ASN A 269 -0.48 -23.94 -8.15
C ASN A 269 -0.79 -23.80 -9.65
N GLU A 270 -1.55 -22.77 -10.03
CA GLU A 270 -1.82 -22.46 -11.43
C GLU A 270 -0.56 -22.00 -12.17
N ALA A 271 0.25 -21.12 -11.57
CA ALA A 271 1.52 -20.69 -12.15
C ALA A 271 2.43 -21.89 -12.45
N GLN A 272 2.55 -22.81 -11.48
CA GLN A 272 3.33 -24.04 -11.57
C GLN A 272 2.80 -24.95 -12.68
N ARG A 273 1.49 -25.25 -12.64
CA ARG A 273 0.85 -26.12 -13.63
C ARG A 273 0.99 -25.58 -15.06
N TYR A 274 0.68 -24.31 -15.30
CA TYR A 274 0.72 -23.75 -16.64
C TYR A 274 2.15 -23.56 -17.15
N THR A 275 3.10 -23.24 -16.27
CA THR A 275 4.52 -23.18 -16.63
C THR A 275 5.02 -24.57 -17.02
N GLN A 276 4.74 -25.61 -16.23
CA GLN A 276 5.14 -26.97 -16.56
C GLN A 276 4.48 -27.44 -17.87
N ALA A 277 3.20 -27.11 -18.12
CA ALA A 277 2.54 -27.42 -19.39
C ALA A 277 3.23 -26.76 -20.60
N VAL A 278 3.73 -25.53 -20.47
CA VAL A 278 4.52 -24.87 -21.53
C VAL A 278 5.83 -25.63 -21.79
N LEU A 279 6.48 -26.15 -20.75
CA LEU A 279 7.72 -26.93 -20.84
C LEU A 279 7.50 -28.34 -21.38
N ASP A 280 6.34 -28.93 -21.11
CA ASP A 280 5.96 -30.28 -21.54
C ASP A 280 5.44 -30.32 -22.99
N ASP A 281 5.03 -29.18 -23.54
CA ASP A 281 4.62 -29.08 -24.94
C ASP A 281 5.73 -29.60 -25.88
N PRO A 282 5.45 -30.59 -26.75
CA PRO A 282 6.46 -31.21 -27.59
C PRO A 282 7.21 -30.23 -28.51
N ASP A 283 6.54 -29.17 -28.97
CA ASP A 283 7.15 -28.18 -29.86
C ASP A 283 8.10 -27.28 -29.09
N ASN A 284 7.73 -26.90 -27.87
CA ASN A 284 8.59 -26.18 -26.94
C ASN A 284 9.75 -27.04 -26.47
N GLN A 285 9.57 -28.33 -26.18
CA GLN A 285 10.70 -29.23 -25.89
C GLN A 285 11.72 -29.25 -27.02
N ARG A 286 11.29 -29.33 -28.28
CA ARG A 286 12.20 -29.24 -29.44
C ARG A 286 12.90 -27.88 -29.52
N LYS A 287 12.24 -26.78 -29.15
CA LYS A 287 12.86 -25.45 -29.07
C LYS A 287 13.91 -25.39 -27.94
N ILE A 288 13.61 -25.99 -26.79
CA ILE A 288 14.52 -26.07 -25.64
C ILE A 288 15.73 -26.93 -25.99
N ASP A 289 15.55 -28.12 -26.55
CA ASP A 289 16.64 -28.99 -27.01
C ASP A 289 17.59 -28.25 -27.95
N ARG A 290 17.05 -27.58 -28.97
CA ARG A 290 17.85 -26.80 -29.94
C ARG A 290 18.58 -25.62 -29.31
N TRP A 291 18.00 -25.02 -28.27
CA TRP A 291 18.63 -23.93 -27.55
C TRP A 291 19.76 -24.46 -26.65
N LEU A 292 19.51 -25.52 -25.89
CA LEU A 292 20.49 -26.18 -25.03
C LEU A 292 21.64 -26.81 -25.83
N SER A 293 21.40 -27.33 -27.04
CA SER A 293 22.45 -27.89 -27.89
C SER A 293 23.49 -26.85 -28.35
N ARG A 294 23.18 -25.54 -28.22
CA ARG A 294 24.12 -24.44 -28.46
C ARG A 294 24.97 -24.12 -27.23
N ASN A 295 24.81 -24.88 -26.13
CA ASN A 295 25.48 -24.72 -24.86
C ASN A 295 25.44 -23.27 -24.34
N PRO A 296 24.22 -22.73 -24.09
CA PRO A 296 24.10 -21.37 -23.61
C PRO A 296 24.66 -21.31 -22.17
N THR A 297 25.54 -20.36 -21.91
CA THR A 297 26.22 -20.19 -20.61
C THR A 297 26.07 -18.80 -20.03
N GLN A 298 25.73 -17.82 -20.87
CA GLN A 298 25.66 -16.42 -20.46
C GLN A 298 24.23 -16.04 -20.04
N PRO A 299 24.05 -15.23 -18.97
CA PRO A 299 22.71 -14.86 -18.47
C PRO A 299 21.80 -14.13 -19.47
N ASN A 300 22.37 -13.53 -20.52
CA ASN A 300 21.65 -12.83 -21.59
C ASN A 300 21.24 -13.74 -22.76
N GLN A 301 21.69 -15.00 -22.79
CA GLN A 301 21.29 -15.98 -23.81
C GLN A 301 19.95 -16.63 -23.46
N THR A 302 18.96 -15.83 -23.05
CA THR A 302 17.65 -16.32 -22.62
C THR A 302 16.86 -16.92 -23.77
N ARG A 303 15.89 -17.79 -23.44
CA ARG A 303 14.96 -18.36 -24.41
C ARG A 303 13.52 -18.12 -24.01
N ASN A 304 12.75 -17.50 -24.90
CA ASN A 304 11.32 -17.33 -24.73
C ASN A 304 10.58 -18.46 -25.43
N ILE A 305 9.62 -19.05 -24.73
CA ILE A 305 8.67 -20.06 -25.23
C ILE A 305 7.30 -19.77 -24.62
N GLY A 306 6.25 -20.32 -25.19
CA GLY A 306 4.92 -20.11 -24.66
C GLY A 306 3.90 -21.06 -25.25
N LEU A 307 2.71 -21.04 -24.66
CA LEU A 307 1.59 -21.90 -25.02
C LEU A 307 0.28 -21.12 -24.83
N GLU A 308 -0.68 -21.38 -25.71
CA GLU A 308 -2.04 -20.89 -25.62
C GLU A 308 -2.94 -21.98 -25.02
N PHE A 309 -3.86 -21.57 -24.16
CA PHE A 309 -4.80 -22.44 -23.45
C PHE A 309 -6.22 -22.09 -23.87
N SER A 310 -7.14 -23.04 -23.74
CA SER A 310 -8.55 -22.85 -24.12
C SER A 310 -9.37 -22.03 -23.12
N HIS A 311 -8.77 -21.58 -22.03
CA HIS A 311 -9.41 -20.86 -20.93
C HIS A 311 -8.44 -19.83 -20.34
N PRO A 312 -8.93 -18.80 -19.64
CA PRO A 312 -8.09 -17.86 -18.93
C PRO A 312 -7.13 -18.55 -17.94
N VAL A 313 -5.86 -18.17 -18.01
CA VAL A 313 -4.78 -18.66 -17.13
C VAL A 313 -4.38 -17.62 -16.07
N GLY A 314 -4.91 -16.41 -16.18
CA GLY A 314 -4.63 -15.29 -15.29
C GLY A 314 -5.03 -13.98 -15.94
N ARG A 315 -4.52 -12.87 -15.41
CA ARG A 315 -4.85 -11.52 -15.90
C ARG A 315 -3.62 -10.81 -16.45
N SER A 316 -3.82 -9.98 -17.46
CA SER A 316 -2.82 -9.12 -18.10
C SER A 316 -3.30 -7.67 -18.08
N TRP A 317 -2.37 -6.72 -18.00
CA TRP A 317 -2.61 -5.31 -18.21
C TRP A 317 -1.49 -4.74 -19.09
N ALA A 318 -1.81 -4.29 -20.31
CA ALA A 318 -0.89 -3.57 -21.16
C ALA A 318 -1.11 -2.04 -21.07
N ARG A 319 -0.04 -1.27 -21.30
CA ARG A 319 -0.16 0.19 -21.42
C ARG A 319 -1.07 0.54 -22.59
N GLY A 320 -2.10 1.33 -22.31
CA GLY A 320 -3.12 1.72 -23.28
C GLY A 320 -4.45 1.00 -23.05
N ASP A 321 -4.46 -0.11 -22.32
CA ASP A 321 -5.70 -0.77 -21.93
C ASP A 321 -6.40 0.02 -20.81
N PRO A 322 -7.75 0.10 -20.83
CA PRO A 322 -8.50 0.83 -19.81
C PRO A 322 -8.45 0.15 -18.44
N GLN A 323 -8.27 -1.17 -18.40
CA GLN A 323 -8.21 -2.00 -17.20
C GLN A 323 -7.57 -3.34 -17.55
N ALA A 324 -7.11 -4.08 -16.55
CA ALA A 324 -6.62 -5.44 -16.75
C ALA A 324 -7.73 -6.42 -17.17
N HIS A 325 -7.37 -7.39 -18.00
CA HIS A 325 -8.26 -8.36 -18.64
C HIS A 325 -7.71 -9.78 -18.56
N ASP A 326 -8.56 -10.76 -18.86
CA ASP A 326 -8.19 -12.17 -18.86
C ASP A 326 -7.21 -12.49 -20.00
N SER A 327 -6.18 -13.27 -19.69
CA SER A 327 -5.22 -13.79 -20.65
C SER A 327 -5.29 -15.31 -20.68
N ASP A 328 -5.22 -15.88 -21.88
CA ASP A 328 -5.27 -17.32 -22.16
C ASP A 328 -3.92 -17.89 -22.64
N LYS A 329 -2.85 -17.09 -22.63
CA LYS A 329 -1.51 -17.51 -23.06
C LYS A 329 -0.52 -17.38 -21.91
N VAL A 330 0.45 -18.29 -21.86
CA VAL A 330 1.59 -18.21 -20.93
C VAL A 330 2.87 -18.03 -21.71
N LEU A 331 3.65 -17.04 -21.28
CA LEU A 331 5.01 -16.78 -21.75
C LEU A 331 6.00 -17.20 -20.66
N VAL A 332 6.96 -18.04 -21.01
CA VAL A 332 8.05 -18.50 -20.15
C VAL A 332 9.38 -18.03 -20.74
N THR A 333 10.20 -17.41 -19.90
CA THR A 333 11.58 -17.03 -20.21
C THR A 333 12.55 -17.91 -19.44
N LEU A 334 13.35 -18.69 -20.17
CA LEU A 334 14.41 -19.52 -19.61
C LEU A 334 15.72 -18.75 -19.59
N ARG A 335 16.47 -18.88 -18.50
CA ARG A 335 17.83 -18.35 -18.36
C ARG A 335 18.80 -19.51 -18.16
N PRO A 336 19.95 -19.54 -18.85
CA PRO A 336 20.94 -20.60 -18.67
C PRO A 336 21.40 -20.70 -17.22
N ALA A 337 21.53 -21.94 -16.74
CA ALA A 337 22.11 -22.27 -15.44
C ALA A 337 23.01 -23.51 -15.61
N PRO A 338 24.22 -23.34 -16.17
CA PRO A 338 25.13 -24.45 -16.44
C PRO A 338 25.41 -25.26 -15.17
N GLY A 339 25.25 -26.57 -15.24
CA GLY A 339 25.42 -27.48 -14.09
C GLY A 339 24.17 -27.68 -13.23
N GLY A 340 23.09 -26.92 -13.46
CA GLY A 340 21.79 -27.16 -12.84
C GLY A 340 21.04 -28.34 -13.46
N GLN A 341 20.01 -28.82 -12.76
CA GLN A 341 19.06 -29.80 -13.27
C GLN A 341 17.62 -29.24 -13.10
N PRO A 342 16.94 -28.82 -14.20
CA PRO A 342 17.43 -28.73 -15.58
C PRO A 342 18.56 -27.68 -15.74
N PRO A 343 19.32 -27.66 -16.85
CA PRO A 343 20.45 -26.74 -17.08
C PRO A 343 20.02 -25.28 -17.35
N TYR A 344 18.92 -24.86 -16.77
CA TYR A 344 18.34 -23.53 -16.84
C TYR A 344 17.47 -23.27 -15.60
N VAL A 345 17.17 -21.99 -15.35
CA VAL A 345 16.07 -21.59 -14.46
C VAL A 345 14.97 -20.93 -15.28
N VAL A 346 13.73 -21.04 -14.81
CA VAL A 346 12.63 -20.20 -15.26
C VAL A 346 12.84 -18.81 -14.66
N LEU A 347 13.39 -17.90 -15.46
CA LEU A 347 13.65 -16.52 -15.04
C LEU A 347 12.34 -15.79 -14.75
N THR A 348 11.36 -15.97 -15.63
CA THR A 348 10.00 -15.49 -15.42
C THR A 348 9.03 -16.37 -16.21
N ALA A 349 7.84 -16.52 -15.68
CA ALA A 349 6.69 -17.14 -16.32
C ALA A 349 5.49 -16.28 -15.96
N MET A 350 4.63 -16.00 -16.94
CA MET A 350 3.54 -15.05 -16.73
C MET A 350 2.44 -15.23 -17.78
N PRO A 351 1.17 -14.91 -17.45
CA PRO A 351 0.16 -14.70 -18.47
C PRO A 351 0.60 -13.60 -19.45
N SER A 352 0.18 -13.69 -20.70
CA SER A 352 0.57 -12.73 -21.74
C SER A 352 -0.51 -12.58 -22.81
N ASP A 353 -0.56 -11.44 -23.47
CA ASP A 353 -1.42 -11.24 -24.64
C ASP A 353 -0.76 -11.73 -25.93
N THR A 354 0.54 -12.04 -25.86
CA THR A 354 1.35 -12.41 -27.03
C THR A 354 2.21 -13.63 -26.74
N LEU A 355 2.38 -14.49 -27.73
CA LEU A 355 3.39 -15.55 -27.70
C LEU A 355 4.67 -15.10 -28.42
N PRO A 356 5.83 -15.69 -28.10
CA PRO A 356 7.05 -15.44 -28.87
C PRO A 356 6.84 -15.81 -30.33
N ASN A 357 7.38 -15.00 -31.24
CA ASN A 357 7.44 -15.36 -32.65
C ASN A 357 8.14 -16.72 -32.81
N SER A 358 7.52 -17.61 -33.58
CA SER A 358 7.85 -19.04 -33.73
C SER A 358 9.30 -19.29 -34.13
#